data_AF-A0A1I6H1T1-F1
#
_entry.id   AF-A0A1I6H1T1-F1
#
_cell.length_a   1.000
_cell.length_b   1.000
_cell.length_c   1.000
_cell.angle_alpha   90.00
_cell.angle_beta   90.00
_cell.angle_gamma   90.00
#
_symmetry.space_group_name_H-M   'P 1'
#
loop_
_entity.id
_entity.type
_entity.pdbx_description
1 polymer ?
#
loop_
_entity_poly.entity_id
_entity_poly.type
_entity_poly.pdbx_seq_one_letter_code
_entity_poly.pdbx_strand_id
1 'polypeptide(L)'
;MTQPITLYGELRCHKTRYYQAALEERGLEYELAQVDKNPEAAKRLSALTGSADKFPTFEINGRKLRNPTLPDLDKTLARSGLYDPGLVHDQMSRRFIRHMAPSDAFVSYTWQGERMVLGHIETDPSLRGSGLGARFATEVFEHLESAPHEVRLTCPFLRIVGATRPEWRKKFYLKDT
;
A
#
# COMPACT_ATOMS: atom_id res chain seq x y z
N MET A 1 -12.27 19.98 14.38
CA MET A 1 -11.39 19.33 13.38
C MET A 1 -12.08 18.04 12.98
N THR A 2 -12.29 17.80 11.69
CA THR A 2 -12.89 16.54 11.20
C THR A 2 -11.85 15.43 11.32
N GLN A 3 -12.22 14.27 11.85
CA GLN A 3 -11.30 13.13 11.88
C GLN A 3 -10.98 12.68 10.45
N PRO A 4 -9.72 12.29 10.16
CA PRO A 4 -9.29 11.95 8.80
C PRO A 4 -9.93 10.66 8.28
N ILE A 5 -10.42 9.79 9.17
CA ILE A 5 -11.10 8.54 8.85
C ILE A 5 -12.47 8.55 9.51
N THR A 6 -13.52 8.39 8.72
CA THR A 6 -14.88 8.13 9.19
C THR A 6 -15.35 6.80 8.62
N LEU A 7 -15.81 5.88 9.48
CA LEU A 7 -16.50 4.65 9.09
C LEU A 7 -18.00 4.83 9.35
N TYR A 8 -18.77 4.98 8.29
CA TYR A 8 -20.22 4.95 8.35
C TYR A 8 -20.70 3.50 8.41
N GLY A 9 -21.48 3.15 9.42
CA GLY A 9 -21.91 1.78 9.64
C GLY A 9 -22.90 1.63 10.79
N GLU A 10 -23.17 0.38 11.17
CA GLU A 10 -24.02 0.02 12.30
C GLU A 10 -23.31 -1.05 13.15
N LEU A 11 -23.42 -0.99 14.47
CA LEU A 11 -22.73 -1.97 15.35
C LEU A 11 -23.24 -3.41 15.16
N ARG A 12 -24.50 -3.58 14.77
CA ARG A 12 -25.07 -4.91 14.47
C ARG A 12 -24.57 -5.49 13.15
N CYS A 13 -24.06 -4.67 12.25
CA CYS A 13 -23.57 -5.10 10.94
C CYS A 13 -22.20 -5.78 11.06
N HIS A 14 -22.12 -7.05 10.63
CA HIS A 14 -20.89 -7.83 10.66
C HIS A 14 -19.73 -7.14 9.95
N LYS A 15 -19.97 -6.58 8.75
CA LYS A 15 -18.92 -5.89 7.99
C LYS A 15 -18.45 -4.59 8.65
N THR A 16 -19.32 -3.89 9.36
CA THR A 16 -18.90 -2.70 10.12
C THR A 16 -17.93 -3.10 11.22
N ARG A 17 -18.28 -4.12 12.04
CA ARG A 17 -17.38 -4.64 13.08
C ARG A 17 -16.06 -5.17 12.53
N TYR A 18 -16.11 -5.83 11.37
CA TYR A 18 -14.91 -6.27 10.67
C TYR A 18 -13.96 -5.11 10.35
N TYR A 19 -14.48 -3.99 9.84
CA TYR A 19 -13.66 -2.81 9.57
C TYR A 19 -13.20 -2.09 10.84
N GLN A 20 -13.99 -2.07 11.90
CA GLN A 20 -13.55 -1.55 13.21
C GLN A 20 -12.31 -2.32 13.71
N ALA A 21 -12.39 -3.65 13.74
CA ALA A 21 -11.26 -4.49 14.12
C ALA A 21 -10.03 -4.24 13.21
N ALA A 22 -10.24 -4.11 11.90
CA ALA A 22 -9.15 -3.81 10.98
C ALA A 22 -8.46 -2.46 11.26
N LEU A 23 -9.21 -1.41 11.62
CA LEU A 23 -8.64 -0.11 12.00
C LEU A 23 -7.93 -0.18 13.35
N GLU A 24 -8.49 -0.90 14.31
CA GLU A 24 -7.94 -1.10 15.66
C GLU A 24 -6.61 -1.89 15.61
N GLU A 25 -6.53 -2.96 14.82
CA GLU A 25 -5.30 -3.73 14.58
C GLU A 25 -4.17 -2.86 13.99
N ARG A 26 -4.53 -1.81 13.25
CA ARG A 26 -3.59 -0.84 12.65
C ARG A 26 -3.27 0.33 13.57
N GLY A 27 -3.90 0.41 14.75
CA GLY A 27 -3.74 1.52 15.69
C GLY A 27 -4.27 2.87 15.16
N LEU A 28 -5.24 2.84 14.25
CA LEU A 28 -5.77 4.05 13.62
C LEU A 28 -6.95 4.62 14.40
N GLU A 29 -6.91 5.91 14.72
CA GLU A 29 -8.07 6.63 15.24
C GLU A 29 -9.09 6.89 14.12
N TYR A 30 -10.37 6.69 14.42
CA TYR A 30 -11.46 6.86 13.46
C TYR A 30 -12.78 7.25 14.12
N GLU A 31 -13.67 7.86 13.33
CA GLU A 31 -15.03 8.16 13.75
C GLU A 31 -15.93 7.00 13.34
N LEU A 32 -16.60 6.33 14.28
CA LEU A 32 -17.71 5.43 13.95
C LEU A 32 -19.02 6.22 13.84
N ALA A 33 -19.38 6.59 12.61
CA ALA A 33 -20.63 7.27 12.31
C ALA A 33 -21.80 6.25 12.24
N GLN A 34 -22.42 5.98 13.40
CA GLN A 34 -23.54 5.03 13.53
C GLN A 34 -24.82 5.54 12.84
N VAL A 35 -25.11 5.04 11.64
CA VAL A 35 -26.20 5.55 10.79
C VAL A 35 -27.59 5.15 11.30
N ASP A 36 -27.69 4.08 12.09
CA ASP A 36 -28.92 3.63 12.74
C ASP A 36 -29.31 4.48 13.96
N LYS A 37 -28.33 5.12 14.61
CA LYS A 37 -28.53 5.86 15.86
C LYS A 37 -28.41 7.37 15.71
N ASN A 38 -27.71 7.84 14.68
CA ASN A 38 -27.45 9.25 14.47
C ASN A 38 -28.04 9.71 13.12
N PRO A 39 -29.15 10.46 13.12
CA PRO A 39 -29.75 11.00 11.90
C PRO A 39 -28.80 11.87 11.07
N GLU A 40 -27.88 12.60 11.71
CA GLU A 40 -26.87 13.39 11.00
C GLU A 40 -25.83 12.50 10.32
N ALA A 41 -25.48 11.35 10.91
CA ALA A 41 -24.62 10.36 10.24
C ALA A 41 -25.31 9.78 8.99
N ALA A 42 -26.59 9.43 9.08
CA ALA A 42 -27.38 8.96 7.95
C ALA A 42 -27.50 10.03 6.84
N LYS A 43 -27.67 11.30 7.21
CA LYS A 43 -27.70 12.44 6.29
C LYS A 43 -26.35 12.66 5.59
N ARG A 44 -25.23 12.66 6.33
CA ARG A 44 -23.88 12.73 5.77
C ARG A 44 -23.62 11.58 4.79
N LEU A 45 -23.96 10.34 5.17
CA LEU A 45 -23.79 9.19 4.29
C LEU A 45 -24.67 9.28 3.03
N SER A 46 -25.91 9.76 3.16
CA SER A 46 -26.81 9.97 2.03
C SER A 46 -26.27 11.04 1.08
N ALA A 47 -25.70 12.13 1.58
CA ALA A 47 -25.04 13.13 0.74
C ALA A 47 -23.81 12.55 0.01
N LEU A 48 -23.05 11.67 0.65
CA LEU A 48 -21.84 11.06 0.08
C LEU A 48 -22.13 9.96 -0.96
N THR A 49 -23.22 9.21 -0.79
CA THR A 49 -23.48 7.97 -1.54
C THR A 49 -24.83 7.92 -2.26
N GLY A 50 -25.72 8.86 -1.97
CA GLY A 50 -27.11 8.92 -2.44
C GLY A 50 -28.12 8.14 -1.59
N SER A 51 -27.69 7.39 -0.56
CA SER A 51 -28.59 6.69 0.37
C SER A 51 -27.86 6.28 1.65
N ALA A 52 -28.55 6.37 2.79
CA ALA A 52 -28.02 5.90 4.07
C ALA A 52 -27.81 4.37 4.12
N ASP A 53 -28.43 3.59 3.25
CA ASP A 53 -28.31 2.12 3.24
C ASP A 53 -26.99 1.62 2.61
N LYS A 54 -26.18 2.52 2.06
CA LYS A 54 -24.93 2.16 1.37
C LYS A 54 -23.74 1.95 2.33
N PHE A 55 -24.00 1.64 3.59
CA PHE A 55 -22.97 1.25 4.56
C PHE A 55 -22.54 -0.23 4.37
N PRO A 56 -21.37 -0.65 4.89
CA PRO A 56 -20.32 0.20 5.43
C PRO A 56 -19.62 1.02 4.33
N THR A 57 -19.40 2.30 4.61
CA THR A 57 -18.67 3.21 3.72
C THR A 57 -17.67 3.98 4.54
N PHE A 58 -16.46 4.11 4.02
CA PHE A 58 -15.46 5.01 4.56
C PHE A 58 -15.53 6.37 3.88
N GLU A 59 -15.18 7.38 4.65
CA GLU A 59 -14.72 8.67 4.15
C GLU A 59 -13.32 8.91 4.71
N ILE A 60 -12.33 8.97 3.82
CA ILE A 60 -10.91 9.12 4.16
C ILE A 60 -10.42 10.41 3.54
N ASN A 61 -10.02 11.39 4.34
CA ASN A 61 -9.66 12.75 3.90
C ASN A 61 -10.71 13.34 2.92
N GLY A 62 -11.99 13.16 3.23
CA GLY A 62 -13.11 13.64 2.41
C GLY A 62 -13.39 12.81 1.13
N ARG A 63 -12.67 11.70 0.92
CA ARG A 63 -12.90 10.81 -0.22
C ARG A 63 -13.69 9.57 0.19
N LYS A 64 -14.77 9.29 -0.54
CA LYS A 64 -15.58 8.08 -0.37
C LYS A 64 -14.81 6.82 -0.77
N LEU A 65 -14.90 5.79 0.06
CA LEU A 65 -14.50 4.41 -0.24
C LEU A 65 -15.53 3.43 0.30
N ARG A 66 -16.38 2.88 -0.58
CA ARG A 66 -17.50 2.01 -0.17
C ARG A 66 -17.08 0.54 -0.11
N ASN A 67 -17.30 -0.09 1.04
CA ASN A 67 -17.10 -1.52 1.29
C ASN A 67 -15.86 -2.12 0.58
N PRO A 68 -14.65 -1.60 0.83
CA PRO A 68 -13.42 -2.01 0.14
C PRO A 68 -12.94 -3.40 0.57
N THR A 69 -12.08 -4.04 -0.22
CA THR A 69 -11.25 -5.13 0.31
C THR A 69 -10.23 -4.56 1.31
N LEU A 70 -9.64 -5.38 2.20
CA LEU A 70 -8.56 -4.88 3.07
C LEU A 70 -7.36 -4.35 2.27
N PRO A 71 -6.90 -4.99 1.18
CA PRO A 71 -5.87 -4.41 0.34
C PRO A 71 -6.24 -3.03 -0.24
N ASP A 72 -7.49 -2.85 -0.66
CA ASP A 72 -7.95 -1.53 -1.16
C ASP A 72 -8.03 -0.47 -0.06
N LEU A 73 -8.40 -0.89 1.16
CA LEU A 73 -8.40 -0.03 2.33
C LEU A 73 -6.97 0.40 2.67
N ASP A 74 -6.04 -0.55 2.79
CA ASP A 74 -4.63 -0.30 3.10
C ASP A 74 -3.98 0.62 2.07
N LYS A 75 -4.23 0.35 0.79
CA LYS A 75 -3.78 1.21 -0.31
C LYS A 75 -4.33 2.63 -0.19
N THR A 76 -5.61 2.79 0.15
CA THR A 76 -6.24 4.10 0.26
C THR A 76 -5.70 4.87 1.47
N LEU A 77 -5.54 4.20 2.61
CA LEU A 77 -4.95 4.78 3.82
C LEU A 77 -3.49 5.20 3.58
N ALA A 78 -2.71 4.36 2.90
CA ALA A 78 -1.32 4.65 2.54
C ALA A 78 -1.17 5.85 1.62
N ARG A 79 -1.98 5.90 0.55
CA ARG A 79 -2.02 7.07 -0.34
C ARG A 79 -2.54 8.34 0.35
N SER A 80 -3.23 8.19 1.48
CA SER A 80 -3.70 9.30 2.30
C SER A 80 -2.69 9.72 3.37
N GLY A 81 -1.56 9.02 3.49
CA GLY A 81 -0.53 9.28 4.50
C GLY A 81 -0.93 8.89 5.93
N LEU A 82 -1.95 8.04 6.09
CA LEU A 82 -2.53 7.69 7.39
C LEU A 82 -2.05 6.35 7.94
N TYR A 83 -1.54 5.48 7.07
CA TYR A 83 -1.10 4.14 7.43
C TYR A 83 0.02 3.71 6.50
N ASP A 84 0.94 2.88 6.96
CA ASP A 84 1.97 2.31 6.10
C ASP A 84 1.90 0.77 6.11
N PRO A 85 1.40 0.12 5.04
CA PRO A 85 1.18 -1.33 5.02
C PRO A 85 2.46 -2.17 4.84
N GLY A 86 3.64 -1.55 4.83
CA GLY A 86 4.87 -2.27 4.48
C GLY A 86 5.09 -2.39 2.97
N LEU A 87 6.14 -3.13 2.62
CA LEU A 87 6.39 -3.57 1.25
C LEU A 87 5.33 -4.59 0.84
N VAL A 88 4.58 -4.31 -0.21
CA VAL A 88 3.55 -5.23 -0.73
C VAL A 88 4.14 -6.07 -1.86
N HIS A 89 4.11 -7.41 -1.72
CA HIS A 89 4.47 -8.32 -2.80
C HIS A 89 3.22 -8.76 -3.57
N ASP A 90 2.91 -8.05 -4.65
CA ASP A 90 1.82 -8.39 -5.56
C ASP A 90 2.31 -9.39 -6.62
N GLN A 91 2.10 -10.66 -6.34
CA GLN A 91 2.50 -11.76 -7.21
C GLN A 91 1.69 -11.83 -8.51
N MET A 92 0.43 -11.36 -8.50
CA MET A 92 -0.42 -11.37 -9.69
C MET A 92 0.10 -10.38 -10.73
N SER A 93 0.44 -9.16 -10.32
CA SER A 93 1.05 -8.17 -11.22
C SER A 93 2.57 -8.32 -11.36
N ARG A 94 3.18 -9.22 -10.58
CA ARG A 94 4.63 -9.48 -10.50
C ARG A 94 5.40 -8.20 -10.14
N ARG A 95 4.98 -7.58 -9.05
CA ARG A 95 5.54 -6.33 -8.54
C ARG A 95 5.73 -6.37 -7.04
N PHE A 96 6.81 -5.73 -6.60
CA PHE A 96 6.91 -5.21 -5.24
C PHE A 96 6.43 -3.77 -5.26
N ILE A 97 5.54 -3.39 -4.34
CA ILE A 97 4.82 -2.11 -4.38
C ILE A 97 4.92 -1.42 -3.03
N ARG A 98 5.12 -0.10 -3.08
CA ARG A 98 4.87 0.82 -1.97
C ARG A 98 3.64 1.67 -2.33
N HIS A 99 2.55 1.54 -1.59
CA HIS A 99 1.39 2.40 -1.79
C HIS A 99 1.68 3.79 -1.23
N MET A 100 1.61 4.81 -2.09
CA MET A 100 1.95 6.18 -1.70
C MET A 100 1.41 7.21 -2.70
N ALA A 101 1.45 8.48 -2.31
CA ALA A 101 1.17 9.62 -3.18
C ALA A 101 2.48 10.26 -3.69
N PRO A 102 2.50 10.89 -4.89
CA PRO A 102 1.38 11.07 -5.82
C PRO A 102 1.02 9.80 -6.61
N SER A 103 1.98 8.89 -6.77
CA SER A 103 1.81 7.59 -7.41
C SER A 103 2.56 6.52 -6.60
N ASP A 104 2.09 5.26 -6.70
CA ASP A 104 2.73 4.14 -6.05
C ASP A 104 4.15 3.92 -6.62
N ALA A 105 5.12 3.63 -5.76
CA ALA A 105 6.42 3.13 -6.21
C ALA A 105 6.35 1.63 -6.46
N PHE A 106 7.04 1.13 -7.49
CA PHE A 106 7.09 -0.32 -7.72
C PHE A 106 8.40 -0.79 -8.36
N VAL A 107 8.77 -2.03 -8.04
CA VAL A 107 9.79 -2.82 -8.76
C VAL A 107 9.06 -3.96 -9.47
N SER A 108 9.18 -4.03 -10.78
CA SER A 108 8.60 -5.14 -11.55
C SER A 108 9.61 -6.25 -11.79
N TYR A 109 9.11 -7.49 -11.81
CA TYR A 109 9.93 -8.65 -12.12
C TYR A 109 9.26 -9.59 -13.11
N THR A 110 10.08 -10.43 -13.74
CA THR A 110 9.65 -11.56 -14.55
C THR A 110 10.36 -12.83 -14.10
N TRP A 111 9.82 -13.99 -14.47
CA TRP A 111 10.47 -15.27 -14.27
C TRP A 111 11.16 -15.70 -15.56
N GLN A 112 12.41 -16.16 -15.46
CA GLN A 112 13.16 -16.82 -16.52
C GLN A 112 13.62 -18.19 -16.01
N GLY A 113 12.82 -19.22 -16.28
CA GLY A 113 12.96 -20.50 -15.57
C GLY A 113 12.75 -20.30 -14.07
N GLU A 114 13.69 -20.76 -13.26
CA GLU A 114 13.66 -20.62 -11.79
C GLU A 114 14.23 -19.29 -11.28
N ARG A 115 14.68 -18.41 -12.18
CA ARG A 115 15.31 -17.14 -11.82
C ARG A 115 14.29 -16.00 -11.86
N MET A 116 14.26 -15.20 -10.79
CA MET A 116 13.52 -13.94 -10.75
C MET A 116 14.39 -12.81 -11.34
N VAL A 117 13.87 -12.07 -12.31
CA VAL A 117 14.57 -10.97 -12.98
C VAL A 117 13.89 -9.64 -12.68
N LEU A 118 14.55 -8.76 -11.92
CA LEU A 118 14.07 -7.43 -11.58
C LEU A 118 14.44 -6.46 -12.72
N GLY A 119 13.42 -6.08 -13.48
CA GLY A 119 13.58 -5.42 -14.77
C GLY A 119 13.45 -3.90 -14.75
N HIS A 120 12.66 -3.36 -13.82
CA HIS A 120 12.35 -1.93 -13.78
C HIS A 120 11.99 -1.51 -12.36
N ILE A 121 12.30 -0.26 -12.05
CA ILE A 121 11.86 0.43 -10.84
C ILE A 121 11.25 1.77 -11.25
N GLU A 122 10.14 2.12 -10.61
CA GLU A 122 9.44 3.35 -10.85
C GLU A 122 9.06 4.04 -9.55
N THR A 123 9.21 5.36 -9.54
CA THR A 123 8.72 6.28 -8.52
C THR A 123 8.18 7.50 -9.23
N ASP A 124 7.31 8.26 -8.57
CA ASP A 124 6.79 9.50 -9.13
C ASP A 124 7.92 10.46 -9.58
N PRO A 125 7.86 11.06 -10.79
CA PRO A 125 8.86 11.99 -11.26
C PRO A 125 9.07 13.21 -10.37
N SER A 126 8.02 13.66 -9.66
CA SER A 126 8.11 14.79 -8.72
C SER A 126 8.99 14.49 -7.50
N LEU A 127 9.27 13.21 -7.23
CA LEU A 127 10.09 12.75 -6.11
C LEU A 127 11.53 12.41 -6.53
N ARG A 128 11.93 12.69 -7.77
CA ARG A 128 13.32 12.49 -8.24
C ARG A 128 14.30 13.32 -7.40
N GLY A 129 15.46 12.76 -7.11
CA GLY A 129 16.49 13.40 -6.27
C GLY A 129 16.24 13.31 -4.76
N SER A 130 15.07 12.86 -4.30
CA SER A 130 14.77 12.69 -2.86
C SER A 130 15.43 11.47 -2.20
N GLY A 131 16.12 10.64 -2.98
CA GLY A 131 16.63 9.33 -2.55
C GLY A 131 15.57 8.24 -2.39
N LEU A 132 14.28 8.52 -2.65
CA LEU A 132 13.19 7.55 -2.48
C LEU A 132 13.42 6.26 -3.28
N GLY A 133 13.80 6.35 -4.55
CA GLY A 133 14.03 5.16 -5.38
C GLY A 133 15.11 4.23 -4.82
N ALA A 134 16.18 4.78 -4.24
CA ALA A 134 17.26 3.98 -3.63
C ALA A 134 16.82 3.33 -2.31
N ARG A 135 16.06 4.06 -1.47
CA ARG A 135 15.47 3.49 -0.25
C ARG A 135 14.48 2.38 -0.56
N PHE A 136 13.60 2.60 -1.53
CA PHE A 136 12.64 1.59 -1.94
C PHE A 136 13.30 0.35 -2.58
N ALA A 137 14.32 0.54 -3.42
CA ALA A 137 15.12 -0.58 -3.93
C ALA A 137 15.79 -1.38 -2.80
N THR A 138 16.28 -0.70 -1.77
CA THR A 138 16.85 -1.33 -0.56
C THR A 138 15.83 -2.21 0.14
N GLU A 139 14.61 -1.70 0.38
CA GLU A 139 13.54 -2.49 1.00
C GLU A 139 13.24 -3.78 0.21
N VAL A 140 13.19 -3.67 -1.13
CA VAL A 140 13.00 -4.83 -2.01
C VAL A 140 14.16 -5.82 -1.90
N PHE A 141 15.40 -5.34 -1.81
CA PHE A 141 16.57 -6.22 -1.70
C PHE A 141 16.65 -6.91 -0.34
N GLU A 142 16.31 -6.22 0.74
CA GLU A 142 16.22 -6.80 2.08
C GLU A 142 15.15 -7.89 2.12
N HIS A 143 13.99 -7.66 1.49
CA HIS A 143 12.97 -8.70 1.32
C HIS A 143 13.45 -9.91 0.52
N LEU A 144 14.33 -9.70 -0.47
CA LEU A 144 14.84 -10.75 -1.36
C LEU A 144 16.16 -11.38 -0.88
N GLU A 145 16.71 -10.95 0.25
CA GLU A 145 18.00 -11.42 0.74
C GLU A 145 17.95 -12.93 1.05
N SER A 146 16.88 -13.37 1.71
CA SER A 146 16.61 -14.77 2.04
C SER A 146 15.82 -15.51 0.95
N ALA A 147 15.61 -14.92 -0.24
CA ALA A 147 14.87 -15.59 -1.30
C ALA A 147 15.56 -16.91 -1.69
N PRO A 148 14.82 -18.03 -1.80
CA PRO A 148 15.39 -19.34 -2.10
C PRO A 148 15.79 -19.50 -3.57
N HIS A 149 15.23 -18.66 -4.45
CA HIS A 149 15.50 -18.65 -5.87
C HIS A 149 16.60 -17.64 -6.23
N GLU A 150 17.19 -17.81 -7.40
CA GLU A 150 18.17 -16.86 -7.92
C GLU A 150 17.47 -15.55 -8.32
N VAL A 151 18.07 -14.41 -7.94
CA VAL A 151 17.57 -13.07 -8.25
C VAL A 151 18.60 -12.34 -9.11
N ARG A 152 18.17 -11.81 -10.26
CA ARG A 152 19.01 -11.07 -11.19
C ARG A 152 18.48 -9.67 -11.43
N LEU A 153 19.38 -8.68 -11.33
CA LEU A 153 19.06 -7.27 -11.59
C LEU A 153 19.48 -6.89 -13.01
N THR A 154 18.50 -6.51 -13.85
CA THR A 154 18.75 -6.01 -15.21
C THR A 154 18.52 -4.50 -15.33
N CYS A 155 17.65 -3.92 -14.50
CA CYS A 155 17.52 -2.47 -14.40
C CYS A 155 18.86 -1.82 -14.00
N PRO A 156 19.43 -0.88 -14.77
CA PRO A 156 20.71 -0.24 -14.44
C PRO A 156 20.69 0.44 -13.07
N PHE A 157 19.59 1.11 -12.71
CA PHE A 157 19.46 1.75 -11.40
C PHE A 157 19.50 0.74 -10.25
N LEU A 158 18.75 -0.37 -10.35
CA LEU A 158 18.78 -1.43 -9.35
C LEU A 158 20.16 -2.05 -9.22
N ARG A 159 20.91 -2.21 -10.31
CA ARG A 159 22.29 -2.70 -10.27
C ARG A 159 23.22 -1.74 -9.52
N ILE A 160 23.08 -0.43 -9.73
CA ILE A 160 23.85 0.59 -9.01
C ILE A 160 23.56 0.49 -7.51
N VAL A 161 22.28 0.43 -7.11
CA VAL A 161 21.91 0.30 -5.70
C VAL A 161 22.37 -1.05 -5.12
N GLY A 162 22.20 -2.15 -5.84
CA GLY A 162 22.60 -3.48 -5.40
C GLY A 162 24.12 -3.61 -5.25
N ALA A 163 24.89 -2.81 -5.99
CA ALA A 163 26.33 -2.72 -5.85
C ALA A 163 26.77 -1.85 -4.65
N THR A 164 25.87 -1.26 -3.87
CA THR A 164 26.30 -0.47 -2.70
C THR A 164 26.74 -1.33 -1.51
N ARG A 165 26.23 -2.56 -1.39
CA ARG A 165 26.52 -3.47 -0.28
C ARG A 165 27.20 -4.78 -0.76
N PRO A 166 28.29 -5.25 -0.12
CA PRO A 166 28.99 -6.47 -0.54
C PRO A 166 28.12 -7.74 -0.56
N GLU A 167 27.23 -7.90 0.41
CA GLU A 167 26.31 -9.03 0.52
C GLU A 167 25.33 -9.09 -0.66
N TRP A 168 24.85 -7.93 -1.12
CA TRP A 168 23.97 -7.82 -2.29
C TRP A 168 24.71 -8.05 -3.60
N ARG A 169 25.95 -7.56 -3.73
CA ARG A 169 26.79 -7.89 -4.90
C ARG A 169 26.88 -9.40 -5.08
N LYS A 170 27.14 -10.13 -3.99
CA LYS A 170 27.20 -11.60 -3.98
C LYS A 170 25.82 -12.22 -4.27
N LYS A 171 24.77 -11.81 -3.56
CA LYS A 171 23.40 -12.36 -3.70
C LYS A 171 22.84 -12.20 -5.12
N PHE A 172 23.11 -11.05 -5.75
CA PHE A 172 22.56 -10.70 -7.06
C PHE A 172 23.56 -10.88 -8.22
N TYR A 173 24.69 -11.54 -7.97
CA TYR A 173 25.73 -11.86 -8.96
C TYR A 173 26.18 -10.63 -9.77
N LEU A 174 26.39 -9.51 -9.06
CA LEU A 174 26.91 -8.28 -9.66
C LEU A 174 28.44 -8.38 -9.78
N LYS A 175 28.98 -8.08 -10.96
CA LYS A 175 30.42 -7.96 -11.16
C LYS A 175 30.94 -6.70 -10.46
N ASP A 176 32.17 -6.76 -9.96
CA ASP A 176 32.91 -5.56 -9.58
C ASP A 176 33.11 -4.70 -10.84
N THR A 177 32.68 -3.43 -10.75
CA THR A 177 32.91 -2.39 -11.76
C THR A 177 34.15 -1.60 -11.43
#